data_AF-A0A0F9DU62-F1
#
_entry.id   AF-A0A0F9DU62-F1
#
_cell.length_a   1.000
_cell.length_b   1.000
_cell.length_c   1.000
_cell.angle_alpha   90.00
_cell.angle_beta   90.00
_cell.angle_gamma   90.00
#
_symmetry.space_group_name_H-M   'P 1'
#
loop_
_entity.id
_entity.type
_entity.pdbx_description
1 polymer ?
#
loop_
_entity_poly.entity_id
_entity_poly.type
_entity_poly.pdbx_seq_one_letter_code
_entity_poly.pdbx_strand_id
1 'polypeptide(L)' 'MVREVKKGFKIIKIGNSQGVIIEKKTLDYLGLKAGDWVELIIKKAEKEERNNKD' A
#
# COMPACT_ATOMS: atom_id res chain seq x y z
N MET A 1 14.35 11.98 8.44
CA MET A 1 14.27 10.58 8.89
C MET A 1 13.20 9.91 8.05
N VAL A 2 13.58 8.99 7.16
CA VAL A 2 12.64 8.31 6.25
C VAL A 2 11.93 7.20 7.03
N ARG A 3 10.59 7.25 7.08
CA ARG A 3 9.77 6.18 7.66
C ARG A 3 9.32 5.26 6.52
N GLU A 4 9.49 3.95 6.67
CA GLU A 4 9.15 2.95 5.65
C GLU A 4 8.11 1.96 6.20
N VAL A 5 7.16 1.52 5.37
CA VAL A 5 6.21 0.44 5.69
C VAL A 5 6.24 -0.61 4.58
N LYS A 6 6.54 -1.86 4.93
CA LYS A 6 6.46 -3.02 4.02
C LYS A 6 5.18 -3.82 4.31
N LYS A 7 4.17 -3.67 3.46
CA LYS A 7 2.89 -4.40 3.54
C LYS A 7 2.47 -4.82 2.12
N GLY A 8 1.81 -5.98 2.00
CA GLY A 8 1.19 -6.39 0.74
C GLY A 8 -0.07 -5.59 0.46
N PHE A 9 -0.22 -5.09 -0.77
CA PHE A 9 -1.41 -4.37 -1.21
C PHE A 9 -2.04 -5.09 -2.41
N LYS A 10 -3.37 -5.09 -2.45
CA LYS A 10 -4.11 -5.52 -3.64
C LYS A 10 -4.34 -4.32 -4.55
N ILE A 11 -3.98 -4.46 -5.81
CA ILE A 11 -4.32 -3.47 -6.83
C ILE A 11 -5.83 -3.58 -7.11
N ILE A 12 -6.52 -2.44 -7.08
CA ILE A 12 -7.95 -2.33 -7.36
C ILE A 12 -8.22 -1.31 -8.46
N LYS A 13 -9.40 -1.37 -9.07
CA LYS A 13 -9.88 -0.36 -10.03
C LYS A 13 -10.47 0.83 -9.28
N ILE A 14 -10.01 2.05 -9.59
CA ILE A 14 -10.52 3.32 -9.06
C ILE A 14 -10.87 4.20 -10.26
N GLY A 15 -12.17 4.34 -10.55
CA GLY A 15 -12.61 5.03 -11.78
C GLY A 15 -12.05 4.34 -13.03
N ASN A 16 -11.34 5.11 -13.87
CA ASN A 16 -10.64 4.60 -15.07
C ASN A 16 -9.17 4.23 -14.81
N SER A 17 -8.74 4.20 -13.54
CA SER A 17 -7.35 3.93 -13.15
C SER A 17 -7.26 2.67 -12.29
N GLN A 18 -6.03 2.19 -12.10
CA GLN A 18 -5.71 1.19 -11.09
C GLN A 18 -4.92 1.83 -9.96
N GLY A 19 -5.14 1.39 -8.72
CA GLY A 19 -4.47 1.96 -7.56
C GLY A 19 -4.45 1.01 -6.37
N VAL A 20 -3.77 1.44 -5.30
CA VAL A 20 -3.74 0.78 -4.00
C VAL A 20 -4.39 1.69 -2.98
N ILE A 21 -5.11 1.11 -2.02
CA ILE A 21 -5.65 1.87 -0.89
C ILE A 21 -4.66 1.82 0.25
N ILE A 22 -4.20 2.98 0.71
CA ILE A 22 -3.39 3.14 1.91
C ILE A 22 -4.30 3.65 3.02
N GLU A 23 -4.34 2.94 4.14
CA GLU A 23 -5.14 3.33 5.29
C GLU A 23 -4.64 4.64 5.89
N LYS A 24 -5.54 5.51 6.36
CA LYS A 24 -5.21 6.82 6.94
C LYS A 24 -4.14 6.72 8.05
N LYS A 25 -4.26 5.72 8.94
CA LYS A 25 -3.29 5.48 10.02
C LYS A 25 -1.86 5.27 9.50
N THR A 26 -1.72 4.62 8.35
CA THR A 26 -0.42 4.40 7.70
C THR A 26 0.14 5.71 7.16
N LEU A 27 -0.70 6.56 6.54
CA LEU A 27 -0.29 7.90 6.10
C LEU A 27 0.12 8.78 7.28
N ASP A 28 -0.66 8.78 8.36
CA ASP A 28 -0.37 9.55 9.57
C ASP A 28 0.98 9.11 10.20
N TYR A 29 1.25 7.78 10.23
CA TYR A 29 2.53 7.25 10.70
C TYR A 29 3.70 7.68 9.80
N LEU A 30 3.51 7.67 8.48
CA LEU A 30 4.51 8.11 7.51
C LEU A 30 4.67 9.64 7.48
N GLY A 31 3.74 10.39 8.08
CA GLY A 31 3.72 11.85 8.05
C GLY A 31 3.32 12.42 6.68
N LEU A 32 2.57 11.65 5.88
CA LEU A 32 2.17 12.02 4.52
C LEU A 32 0.78 12.64 4.50
N LYS A 33 0.58 13.62 3.61
CA LYS A 33 -0.70 14.29 3.36
C LYS A 33 -1.06 14.23 1.87
N ALA A 34 -2.33 14.52 1.57
CA ALA A 34 -2.78 14.66 0.19
C ALA A 34 -2.02 15.80 -0.49
N GLY A 35 -1.41 15.50 -1.65
CA GLY A 35 -0.59 16.45 -2.41
C GLY A 35 0.91 16.26 -2.25
N ASP A 36 1.36 15.43 -1.29
CA ASP A 36 2.78 15.11 -1.16
C ASP A 36 3.25 14.18 -2.29
N TRP A 37 4.48 14.39 -2.74
CA TRP A 37 5.16 13.48 -3.68
C TRP A 37 5.69 12.27 -2.93
N VAL A 38 5.49 11.08 -3.49
CA VAL A 38 5.96 9.80 -2.95
C VAL A 38 6.69 9.01 -4.03
N GLU A 39 7.75 8.32 -3.64
CA GLU A 39 8.39 7.32 -4.48
C GLU A 39 7.74 5.94 -4.23
N LEU A 40 7.36 5.24 -5.30
CA LEU A 40 6.66 3.97 -5.22
C LEU A 40 7.51 2.84 -5.79
N ILE A 41 7.92 1.90 -4.95
CA ILE A 41 8.61 0.69 -5.38
C ILE A 41 7.62 -0.48 -5.38
N ILE A 42 7.14 -0.86 -6.57
CA ILE A 42 6.23 -2.01 -6.74
C ILE A 42 7.04 -3.26 -7.06
N LYS A 43 6.85 -4.31 -6.26
CA LYS A 43 7.30 -5.66 -6.60
C LYS A 43 6.09 -6.57 -6.67
N LYS A 44 5.99 -7.38 -7.72
CA LYS A 44 4.94 -8.40 -7.83
C LYS A 44 5.20 -9.44 -6.73
N ALA A 45 4.33 -9.46 -5.72
CA ALA A 45 4.36 -10.51 -4.71
C ALA A 45 3.70 -11.77 -5.28
N GLU A 46 4.32 -12.93 -5.08
CA GLU A 46 3.63 -14.19 -5.26
C GLU A 46 2.61 -14.34 -4.14
N LYS A 47 1.40 -14.80 -4.48
CA LYS A 47 0.31 -14.95 -3.54
C LYS A 47 0.69 -16.11 -2.60
N GLU A 48 1.20 -15.82 -1.41
CA GLU A 48 1.18 -16.83 -0.34
C GLU A 48 -0.29 -17.15 -0.06
N GLU A 49 -0.70 -18.37 -0.41
CA GLU A 49 -1.95 -18.95 0.05
C GLU A 49 -1.89 -19.01 1.58
N ARG A 50 -2.44 -17.98 2.24
CA ARG A 50 -2.76 -18.08 3.65
C ARG A 50 -3.88 -19.11 3.79
N ASN A 51 -3.49 -20.37 3.92
CA ASN A 51 -4.33 -21.41 4.50
C ASN A 51 -4.62 -21.00 5.94
N ASN A 52 -5.70 -20.26 6.15
CA ASN A 52 -6.30 -20.17 7.47
C ASN A 52 -6.98 -21.52 7.76
N LYS A 53 -6.25 -22.42 8.42
CA LYS A 53 -6.85 -23.40 9.33
C LYS A 53 -6.75 -22.79 10.72
N ASP A 54 -7.86 -22.29 11.23
CA ASP A 54 -8.26 -22.31 12.65
C ASP A 54 -9.75 -21.95 12.72
#